data_AF-A0A016WZB8-F1
#
_entry.id   AF-A0A016WZB8-F1
#
_cell.length_a   1.000
_cell.length_b   1.000
_cell.length_c   1.000
_cell.angle_alpha   90.00
_cell.angle_beta   90.00
_cell.angle_gamma   90.00
#
_symmetry.space_group_name_H-M   'P 1'
#
loop_
_entity.id
_entity.type
_entity.pdbx_description
1 polymer ?
#
loop_
_entity_poly.entity_id
_entity_poly.type
_entity_poly.pdbx_seq_one_letter_code
_entity_poly.pdbx_strand_id
1 'polypeptide(L)'
;MAETSQGEVVLVLEAEMLVNSSDYIVDFPCELQVSQLSGCYSCIEGSEISISCRSKQSQFITLSCESHEFTIECGPHNITTKQKLDFYSAFIDITCHTQCGGSKATVPINGTLVYHPSTYQSVFQYNSVEERNNSLFSLVEINFPDLTPLLRTCVSHWKAALVAVTASITMAGLTYLFGPVVIITLLKIAFFVARSVITFVFYVISKILRLILCSKK
;
A
#
# COMPACT_ATOMS: atom_id res chain seq x y z
N MET A 1 -39.64 7.14 -10.35
CA MET A 1 -39.53 8.36 -9.52
C MET A 1 -38.85 7.91 -8.24
N ALA A 2 -37.58 8.24 -8.05
CA ALA A 2 -36.83 7.83 -6.85
C ALA A 2 -36.36 9.11 -6.16
N GLU A 3 -36.82 9.27 -4.93
CA GLU A 3 -36.68 10.45 -4.10
C GLU A 3 -35.35 10.35 -3.34
N THR A 4 -34.39 11.23 -3.69
CA THR A 4 -33.19 11.43 -2.87
C THR A 4 -33.61 12.25 -1.66
N SER A 5 -33.87 11.57 -0.53
CA SER A 5 -34.16 12.27 0.73
C SER A 5 -32.85 12.80 1.30
N GLN A 6 -32.45 14.00 0.84
CA GLN A 6 -31.49 14.82 1.57
C GLN A 6 -32.22 15.33 2.81
N GLY A 7 -31.91 14.74 3.96
CA GLY A 7 -32.40 15.22 5.26
C GLY A 7 -31.47 16.30 5.78
N GLU A 8 -31.96 17.53 5.89
CA GLU A 8 -31.30 18.58 6.68
C GLU A 8 -31.82 18.47 8.13
N VAL A 9 -30.91 18.35 9.09
CA VAL A 9 -31.26 18.37 10.51
C VAL A 9 -30.92 19.73 11.08
N VAL A 10 -31.94 20.54 11.35
CA VAL A 10 -31.79 21.83 12.04
C VAL A 10 -32.14 21.64 13.51
N LEU A 11 -31.14 21.77 14.38
CA LEU A 11 -31.33 21.75 15.83
C LEU A 11 -31.63 23.18 16.31
N VAL A 12 -32.86 23.42 16.74
CA VAL A 12 -33.24 24.67 17.42
C VAL A 12 -33.17 24.42 18.93
N LEU A 13 -32.16 25.00 19.58
CA LEU A 13 -31.98 24.93 21.02
C LEU A 13 -32.68 26.12 21.68
N GLU A 14 -33.87 25.90 22.21
CA GLU A 14 -34.55 26.88 23.06
C GLU A 14 -34.06 26.70 24.50
N ALA A 15 -33.16 27.58 24.94
CA ALA A 15 -32.59 27.53 26.27
C ALA A 15 -33.56 28.12 27.31
N GLU A 16 -34.62 27.40 27.63
CA GLU A 16 -35.38 27.65 28.85
C GLU A 16 -34.84 26.75 29.97
N MET A 17 -33.93 27.28 30.79
CA MET A 17 -33.89 27.15 32.27
C MET A 17 -32.51 27.45 32.85
N LEU A 18 -32.51 28.29 33.89
CA LEU A 18 -31.45 28.42 34.88
C LEU A 18 -31.35 27.10 35.67
N VAL A 19 -30.38 26.26 35.32
CA VAL A 19 -30.11 25.02 36.06
C VAL A 19 -29.35 25.36 37.34
N ASN A 20 -30.08 25.46 38.45
CA ASN A 20 -29.48 25.43 39.78
C ASN A 20 -29.39 23.97 40.24
N SER A 21 -28.33 23.28 39.81
CA SER A 21 -28.05 21.91 40.24
C SER A 21 -26.60 21.83 40.67
N SER A 22 -26.37 21.90 41.98
CA SER A 22 -25.10 21.54 42.61
C SER A 22 -24.96 20.02 42.61
N ASP A 23 -24.78 19.42 41.43
CA ASP A 23 -24.44 18.01 41.30
C ASP A 23 -22.92 17.88 41.44
N TYR A 24 -22.48 17.12 42.44
CA TYR A 24 -21.06 16.86 42.64
C TYR A 24 -20.60 15.84 41.60
N ILE A 25 -19.90 16.31 40.57
CA ILE A 25 -19.22 15.43 39.61
C ILE A 25 -18.02 14.80 40.32
N VAL A 26 -18.19 13.58 40.81
CA VAL A 26 -17.12 12.79 41.42
C VAL A 26 -16.38 12.05 40.31
N ASP A 27 -15.15 12.47 40.04
CA ASP A 27 -14.28 11.83 39.06
C ASP A 27 -13.61 10.58 39.66
N PHE A 28 -13.95 9.40 39.15
CA PHE A 28 -13.38 8.13 39.61
C PHE A 28 -12.21 7.68 38.72
N PRO A 29 -11.16 7.07 39.29
CA PRO A 29 -10.06 6.52 38.49
C PRO A 29 -10.58 5.40 37.58
N CYS A 30 -10.07 5.38 36.35
CA CYS A 30 -10.50 4.47 35.30
C CYS A 30 -9.33 3.70 34.67
N GLU A 31 -9.63 2.52 34.14
CA GLU A 31 -8.69 1.68 33.39
C GLU A 31 -9.27 1.44 31.99
N LEU A 32 -8.48 1.72 30.95
CA LEU A 32 -8.89 1.61 29.55
C LEU A 32 -8.15 0.46 28.86
N GLN A 33 -8.87 -0.27 28.02
CA GLN A 33 -8.33 -1.28 27.11
C GLN A 33 -8.86 -1.01 25.71
N VAL A 34 -7.96 -0.92 24.73
CA VAL A 34 -8.30 -0.53 23.37
C VAL A 34 -7.98 -1.66 22.40
N SER A 35 -8.93 -1.99 21.53
CA SER A 35 -8.72 -2.92 20.43
C SER A 35 -7.98 -2.26 19.28
N GLN A 36 -7.43 -3.07 18.37
CA GLN A 36 -6.92 -2.54 17.11
C GLN A 36 -8.06 -1.90 16.29
N LEU A 37 -7.74 -0.78 15.63
CA LEU A 37 -8.64 -0.10 14.72
C LEU A 37 -8.78 -0.89 13.41
N SER A 38 -10.01 -1.08 12.93
CA SER A 38 -10.28 -1.81 11.69
C SER A 38 -11.43 -1.18 10.91
N GLY A 39 -11.44 -1.38 9.59
CA GLY A 39 -12.48 -0.83 8.70
C GLY A 39 -11.87 -0.16 7.49
N CYS A 40 -12.55 0.86 6.97
CA CYS A 40 -12.09 1.60 5.80
C CYS A 40 -11.75 3.06 6.10
N TYR A 41 -10.89 3.61 5.25
CA TYR A 41 -10.61 5.05 5.20
C TYR A 41 -11.30 5.65 3.97
N SER A 42 -11.68 6.93 4.06
CA SER A 42 -12.42 7.67 3.03
C SER A 42 -13.75 7.01 2.62
N CYS A 43 -14.51 6.52 3.60
CA CYS A 43 -15.76 5.78 3.39
C CYS A 43 -16.87 6.20 4.37
N ILE A 44 -18.13 5.96 4.00
CA ILE A 44 -19.29 6.33 4.82
C ILE A 44 -19.41 5.40 6.04
N GLU A 45 -19.02 4.13 5.87
CA GLU A 45 -19.03 3.13 6.94
C GLU A 45 -18.04 3.46 8.07
N GLY A 46 -16.96 4.14 7.71
CA GLY A 46 -15.84 4.52 8.57
C GLY A 46 -14.99 3.33 9.06
N SER A 47 -14.21 3.60 10.08
CA SER A 47 -13.47 2.61 10.87
C SER A 47 -14.14 2.41 12.22
N GLU A 48 -14.04 1.21 12.77
CA GLU A 48 -14.59 0.84 14.09
C GLU A 48 -13.45 0.49 15.05
N ILE A 49 -13.57 1.00 16.28
CA ILE A 49 -12.73 0.65 17.42
C ILE A 49 -13.59 0.23 18.60
N SER A 50 -13.13 -0.78 19.34
CA SER A 50 -13.76 -1.21 20.59
C SER A 50 -12.89 -0.76 21.76
N ILE A 51 -13.48 -0.01 22.67
CA ILE A 51 -12.81 0.51 23.86
C ILE A 51 -13.54 -0.03 25.08
N SER A 52 -12.84 -0.80 25.90
CA SER A 52 -13.34 -1.30 27.17
C SER A 52 -12.85 -0.40 28.29
N CYS A 53 -13.77 0.07 29.14
CA CYS A 53 -13.46 0.94 30.26
C CYS A 53 -14.03 0.41 31.58
N ARG A 54 -13.17 0.36 32.59
CA ARG A 54 -13.51 -0.04 33.96
C ARG A 54 -13.34 1.14 34.92
N SER A 55 -14.36 1.39 35.74
CA SER A 55 -14.32 2.37 36.83
C SER A 55 -15.09 1.83 38.04
N LYS A 56 -14.91 2.42 39.23
CA LYS A 56 -15.63 1.99 40.45
C LYS A 56 -17.13 2.26 40.36
N GLN A 57 -17.54 3.30 39.65
CA GLN A 57 -18.93 3.66 39.40
C GLN A 57 -19.14 3.93 37.91
N SER A 58 -20.41 3.97 37.47
CA SER A 58 -20.71 4.36 36.09
C SER A 58 -20.41 5.85 35.90
N GLN A 59 -19.61 6.19 34.89
CA GLN A 59 -19.27 7.55 34.51
C GLN A 59 -18.99 7.64 33.01
N PHE A 60 -19.19 8.82 32.44
CA PHE A 60 -18.81 9.13 31.07
C PHE A 60 -17.47 9.86 31.06
N ILE A 61 -16.55 9.42 30.20
CA ILE A 61 -15.27 10.10 30.00
C ILE A 61 -15.12 10.49 28.53
N THR A 62 -14.50 11.64 28.31
CA THR A 62 -14.20 12.15 26.97
C THR A 62 -12.76 11.79 26.60
N LEU A 63 -12.60 11.23 25.41
CA LEU A 63 -11.32 10.98 24.78
C LEU A 63 -11.10 12.06 23.74
N SER A 64 -10.06 12.88 23.96
CA SER A 64 -9.66 13.95 23.06
C SER A 64 -8.40 13.51 22.32
N CYS A 65 -8.50 13.33 21.01
CA CYS A 65 -7.41 13.01 20.09
C CYS A 65 -7.07 14.25 19.25
N GLU A 66 -6.09 14.15 18.34
CA GLU A 66 -5.68 15.29 17.50
C GLU A 66 -6.81 15.80 16.58
N SER A 67 -7.57 14.87 15.97
CA SER A 67 -8.64 15.18 14.99
C SER A 67 -10.04 14.70 15.39
N HIS A 68 -10.17 14.01 16.52
CA HIS A 68 -11.42 13.37 16.95
C HIS A 68 -11.62 13.57 18.44
N GLU A 69 -12.88 13.77 18.83
CA GLU A 69 -13.28 13.82 20.22
C GLU A 69 -14.58 13.04 20.39
N PHE A 70 -14.60 12.12 21.34
CA PHE A 70 -15.75 11.26 21.58
C PHE A 70 -15.83 10.80 23.02
N THR A 71 -17.03 10.44 23.46
CA THR A 71 -17.31 10.04 24.84
C THR A 71 -17.54 8.53 24.92
N ILE A 72 -17.02 7.90 25.96
CA ILE A 72 -17.25 6.49 26.27
C ILE A 72 -17.80 6.31 27.69
N GLU A 73 -18.50 5.19 27.90
CA GLU A 73 -19.03 4.83 29.21
C GLU A 73 -18.06 3.89 29.94
N CYS A 74 -17.77 4.21 31.20
CA CYS A 74 -16.98 3.39 32.09
C CYS A 74 -17.84 2.87 33.22
N GLY A 75 -17.64 1.63 33.67
CA GLY A 75 -18.41 1.09 34.78
C GLY A 75 -17.71 -0.04 35.54
N PRO A 76 -18.31 -0.55 36.63
CA PRO A 76 -17.70 -1.57 37.47
C PRO A 76 -17.51 -2.92 36.76
N HIS A 77 -18.32 -3.18 35.73
CA HIS A 77 -18.35 -4.43 34.97
C HIS A 77 -17.54 -4.42 33.67
N ASN A 78 -16.62 -3.46 33.50
CA ASN A 78 -15.80 -3.29 32.28
C ASN A 78 -16.68 -3.17 31.02
N ILE A 79 -17.19 -1.96 30.77
CA ILE A 79 -18.13 -1.67 29.69
C ILE A 79 -17.34 -1.50 28.39
N THR A 80 -17.79 -2.14 27.31
CA THR A 80 -17.16 -2.00 25.99
C THR A 80 -18.03 -1.12 25.11
N THR A 81 -17.49 0.00 24.68
CA THR A 81 -18.10 0.93 23.74
C THR A 81 -17.47 0.76 22.36
N LYS A 82 -18.31 0.61 21.34
CA LYS A 82 -17.87 0.64 19.94
C LYS A 82 -17.98 2.06 19.41
N GLN A 83 -16.90 2.59 18.88
CA GLN A 83 -16.86 3.93 18.30
C GLN A 83 -16.50 3.86 16.83
N LYS A 84 -17.23 4.63 16.03
CA LYS A 84 -16.95 4.81 14.60
C LYS A 84 -16.15 6.09 14.38
N LEU A 85 -15.03 5.97 13.69
CA LEU A 85 -14.11 7.06 13.42
C LEU A 85 -13.87 7.16 11.90
N ASP A 86 -13.91 8.37 11.36
CA ASP A 86 -13.57 8.63 9.96
C ASP A 86 -12.10 9.04 9.82
N PHE A 87 -11.41 8.46 8.84
CA PHE A 87 -10.02 8.75 8.54
C PHE A 87 -9.80 8.85 7.04
N TYR A 88 -8.79 9.62 6.63
CA TYR A 88 -8.43 9.83 5.23
C TYR A 88 -7.15 9.12 4.79
N SER A 89 -6.55 8.29 5.65
CA SER A 89 -5.30 7.58 5.37
C SER A 89 -5.36 6.12 5.80
N ALA A 90 -4.52 5.28 5.19
CA ALA A 90 -4.51 3.85 5.49
C ALA A 90 -3.79 3.52 6.80
N PHE A 91 -2.79 4.32 7.19
CA PHE A 91 -1.97 4.07 8.37
C PHE A 91 -2.33 5.03 9.49
N ILE A 92 -2.97 4.50 10.53
CA ILE A 92 -3.39 5.29 11.69
C ILE A 92 -2.46 4.97 12.86
N ASP A 93 -1.86 6.01 13.40
CA ASP A 93 -1.07 5.98 14.63
C ASP A 93 -1.27 7.31 15.35
N ILE A 94 -2.33 7.39 16.16
CA ILE A 94 -2.74 8.59 16.90
C ILE A 94 -2.74 8.33 18.39
N THR A 95 -2.55 9.39 19.16
CA THR A 95 -2.59 9.34 20.63
C THR A 95 -3.73 10.20 21.13
N CYS A 96 -4.59 9.61 21.96
CA CYS A 96 -5.70 10.30 22.61
C CYS A 96 -5.40 10.49 24.09
N HIS A 97 -6.00 11.51 24.68
CA HIS A 97 -5.88 11.83 26.08
C HIS A 97 -7.25 11.84 26.74
N THR A 98 -7.31 11.36 27.97
CA THR A 98 -8.49 11.46 28.81
C THR A 98 -8.08 11.77 30.24
N GLN A 99 -9.01 12.29 31.03
CA GLN A 99 -8.80 12.57 32.45
C GLN A 99 -9.79 11.75 33.25
N CYS A 100 -9.29 10.94 34.19
CA CYS A 100 -10.12 10.20 35.13
C CYS A 100 -9.44 10.05 36.48
N GLY A 101 -10.21 10.16 37.57
CA GLY A 101 -9.71 10.21 38.94
C GLY A 101 -8.65 11.28 39.17
N GLY A 102 -8.74 12.43 38.48
CA GLY A 102 -7.75 13.50 38.53
C GLY A 102 -6.42 13.20 37.81
N SER A 103 -6.26 12.03 37.20
CA SER A 103 -5.06 11.62 36.46
C SER A 103 -5.29 11.70 34.95
N LYS A 104 -4.28 12.16 34.20
CA LYS A 104 -4.30 12.13 32.74
C LYS A 104 -3.87 10.75 32.24
N ALA A 105 -4.76 10.05 31.55
CA ALA A 105 -4.45 8.81 30.86
C ALA A 105 -4.19 9.07 29.37
N THR A 106 -3.22 8.34 28.82
CA THR A 106 -2.85 8.41 27.41
C THR A 106 -3.20 7.09 26.75
N VAL A 107 -3.90 7.17 25.62
CA VAL A 107 -4.53 6.04 24.96
C VAL A 107 -4.07 6.02 23.50
N PRO A 108 -3.16 5.10 23.12
CA PRO A 108 -2.74 4.97 21.73
C PRO A 108 -3.81 4.25 20.90
N ILE A 109 -4.13 4.79 19.74
CA ILE A 109 -5.01 4.16 18.74
C ILE A 109 -4.18 3.92 17.49
N ASN A 110 -4.05 2.65 17.11
CA ASN A 110 -3.32 2.25 15.92
C ASN A 110 -4.08 1.20 15.10
N GLY A 111 -3.83 1.21 13.80
CA GLY A 111 -4.42 0.24 12.88
C GLY A 111 -4.03 0.51 11.43
N THR A 112 -4.37 -0.45 10.57
CA THR A 112 -4.23 -0.31 9.12
C THR A 112 -5.60 -0.49 8.49
N LEU A 113 -6.09 0.59 7.88
CA LEU A 113 -7.41 0.66 7.26
C LEU A 113 -7.33 0.24 5.79
N VAL A 114 -8.42 -0.33 5.31
CA VAL A 114 -8.54 -0.74 3.90
C VAL A 114 -9.11 0.40 3.09
N TYR A 115 -8.57 0.61 1.89
CA TYR A 115 -9.14 1.57 0.97
C TYR A 115 -10.50 1.10 0.48
N HIS A 116 -11.53 1.92 0.65
CA HIS A 116 -12.82 1.69 0.03
C HIS A 116 -13.00 2.72 -1.09
N PRO A 117 -13.03 2.30 -2.37
CA PRO A 117 -13.35 3.22 -3.45
C PRO A 117 -14.80 3.64 -3.25
N SER A 118 -15.03 4.85 -2.74
CA SER A 118 -16.35 5.46 -2.63
C SER A 118 -16.87 5.76 -4.04
N THR A 119 -17.22 4.72 -4.77
CA THR A 119 -17.99 4.87 -5.98
C THR A 119 -19.40 5.07 -5.48
N TYR A 120 -19.91 6.31 -5.54
CA TYR A 120 -21.34 6.54 -5.48
C TYR A 120 -21.96 5.92 -6.73
N GLN A 121 -22.01 4.59 -6.79
CA GLN A 121 -22.82 3.89 -7.78
C GLN A 121 -24.25 4.12 -7.33
N SER A 122 -24.84 5.21 -7.82
CA SER A 122 -26.29 5.28 -7.91
C SER A 122 -26.75 3.98 -8.58
N VAL A 123 -27.75 3.31 -8.02
CA VAL A 123 -28.33 2.06 -8.57
C VAL A 123 -28.85 2.28 -10.01
N PHE A 124 -28.93 3.53 -10.46
CA PHE A 124 -29.27 3.93 -11.82
C PHE A 124 -28.14 3.77 -12.84
N GLN A 125 -26.91 3.46 -12.42
CA GLN A 125 -25.76 3.35 -13.31
C GLN A 125 -25.46 1.91 -13.74
N TYR A 126 -26.49 1.08 -13.85
CA TYR A 126 -26.39 -0.25 -14.46
C TYR A 126 -26.96 -0.30 -15.89
N ASN A 127 -27.71 0.72 -16.33
CA ASN A 127 -28.39 0.72 -17.64
C ASN A 127 -28.00 1.89 -18.56
N SER A 128 -26.71 2.23 -18.65
CA SER A 128 -26.20 3.00 -19.79
C SER A 128 -25.01 2.29 -20.42
N VAL A 129 -25.31 1.24 -21.17
CA VAL A 129 -24.54 0.98 -22.40
C VAL A 129 -24.94 2.08 -23.37
N GLU A 130 -24.36 3.27 -23.20
CA GLU A 130 -24.54 4.37 -24.15
C GLU A 130 -23.15 4.86 -24.58
N GLU A 131 -22.95 4.76 -25.88
CA GLU A 131 -21.71 4.96 -26.63
C GLU A 131 -21.03 6.28 -26.27
N ARG A 132 -19.92 6.22 -25.51
CA ARG A 132 -19.07 7.39 -25.28
C ARG A 132 -18.09 7.58 -26.43
N ASN A 133 -18.55 8.28 -27.48
CA ASN A 133 -17.67 8.93 -28.44
C ASN A 133 -16.93 10.10 -27.78
N ASN A 134 -15.61 10.12 -27.97
CA ASN A 134 -14.66 11.21 -27.81
C ASN A 134 -14.68 12.03 -26.50
N SER A 135 -13.97 11.54 -25.50
CA SER A 135 -13.09 12.40 -24.67
C SER A 135 -11.92 11.59 -24.14
N LEU A 136 -10.73 11.83 -24.71
CA LEU A 136 -9.45 11.20 -24.36
C LEU A 136 -8.97 11.53 -22.92
N PHE A 137 -9.80 12.21 -22.12
CA PHE A 137 -9.49 12.74 -20.78
C PHE A 137 -10.61 12.55 -19.74
N SER A 138 -11.47 11.54 -19.88
CA SER A 138 -12.40 11.12 -18.80
C SER A 138 -11.73 10.19 -17.76
N LEU A 139 -10.39 10.14 -17.70
CA LEU A 139 -9.62 9.18 -16.89
C LEU A 139 -9.08 9.75 -15.57
N VAL A 140 -9.58 10.88 -15.07
CA VAL A 140 -9.12 11.45 -13.79
C VAL A 140 -10.24 11.69 -12.79
N GLU A 141 -10.97 10.62 -12.46
CA GLU A 141 -11.34 10.37 -11.06
C GLU A 141 -10.37 9.32 -10.52
N ILE A 142 -9.06 9.62 -10.57
CA ILE A 142 -8.07 8.72 -9.97
C ILE A 142 -8.08 8.95 -8.47
N ASN A 143 -8.98 8.25 -7.82
CA ASN A 143 -8.99 8.11 -6.38
C ASN A 143 -7.84 7.13 -6.05
N PHE A 144 -6.62 7.66 -6.02
CA PHE A 144 -5.40 6.88 -5.84
C PHE A 144 -5.41 6.27 -4.43
N PRO A 145 -5.23 4.94 -4.30
CA PRO A 145 -5.01 4.35 -2.98
C PRO A 145 -3.79 5.00 -2.33
N ASP A 146 -3.78 5.07 -1.01
CA ASP A 146 -2.65 5.61 -0.25
C ASP A 146 -1.37 4.84 -0.65
N LEU A 147 -0.44 5.54 -1.29
CA LEU A 147 0.84 4.99 -1.78
C LEU A 147 1.94 5.06 -0.71
N THR A 148 1.68 5.71 0.43
CA THR A 148 2.58 5.73 1.60
C THR A 148 3.15 4.35 1.96
N PRO A 149 2.40 3.22 1.96
CA PRO A 149 2.97 1.90 2.21
C PRO A 149 4.02 1.46 1.17
N LEU A 150 3.76 1.73 -0.11
CA LEU A 150 4.66 1.38 -1.20
C LEU A 150 5.92 2.25 -1.15
N LEU A 151 5.76 3.54 -0.87
CA LEU A 151 6.85 4.47 -0.63
C LEU A 151 7.70 4.04 0.56
N ARG A 152 7.08 3.67 1.69
CA ARG A 152 7.81 3.22 2.89
C ARG A 152 8.64 1.98 2.62
N THR A 153 8.12 1.03 1.85
CA THR A 153 8.85 -0.19 1.45
C THR A 153 10.00 0.13 0.50
N CYS A 154 9.78 1.01 -0.48
CA CYS A 154 10.80 1.45 -1.42
C CYS A 154 11.95 2.19 -0.72
N VAL A 155 11.61 3.11 0.20
CA VAL A 155 12.58 3.87 1.00
C VAL A 155 13.31 2.95 1.99
N SER A 156 12.64 1.97 2.59
CA SER A 156 13.27 1.01 3.50
C SER A 156 14.33 0.16 2.79
N HIS A 157 14.05 -0.28 1.55
CA HIS A 157 14.89 -1.23 0.81
C HIS A 157 15.63 -0.64 -0.40
N TRP A 158 15.82 0.68 -0.46
CA TRP A 158 16.47 1.36 -1.59
C TRP A 158 17.88 0.80 -1.94
N LYS A 159 18.61 0.32 -0.93
CA LYS A 159 19.92 -0.32 -1.11
C LYS A 159 19.84 -1.61 -1.94
N ALA A 160 18.79 -2.41 -1.76
CA ALA A 160 18.60 -3.65 -2.51
C ALA A 160 18.30 -3.35 -3.99
N ALA A 161 17.50 -2.32 -4.27
CA ALA A 161 17.24 -1.85 -5.63
C ALA A 161 18.53 -1.38 -6.33
N LEU A 162 19.39 -0.64 -5.62
CA LEU A 162 20.67 -0.17 -6.16
C LEU A 162 21.61 -1.34 -6.51
N VAL A 163 21.66 -2.38 -5.68
CA VAL A 163 22.44 -3.60 -5.97
C VAL A 163 21.91 -4.30 -7.24
N ALA A 164 20.59 -4.42 -7.41
CA ALA A 164 20.02 -5.06 -8.59
C ALA A 164 20.33 -4.28 -9.89
N VAL A 165 20.24 -2.95 -9.85
CA VAL A 165 20.55 -2.10 -11.01
C VAL A 165 22.03 -2.18 -11.37
N THR A 166 22.92 -2.08 -10.37
CA THR A 166 24.36 -2.19 -10.60
C THR A 166 24.76 -3.58 -11.11
N ALA A 167 24.18 -4.64 -10.58
CA ALA A 167 24.39 -6.01 -11.08
C ALA A 167 23.94 -6.15 -12.56
N SER A 168 22.79 -5.57 -12.91
CA SER A 168 22.28 -5.62 -14.29
C SER A 168 23.20 -4.88 -15.27
N ILE A 169 23.66 -3.68 -14.90
CA ILE A 169 24.56 -2.86 -15.73
C ILE A 169 25.92 -3.55 -15.90
N THR A 170 26.49 -4.07 -14.83
CA THR A 170 27.79 -4.76 -14.88
C THR A 170 27.71 -6.03 -15.73
N MET A 171 26.63 -6.81 -15.60
CA MET A 171 26.41 -8.00 -16.41
C MET A 171 26.21 -7.67 -17.89
N ALA A 172 25.45 -6.62 -18.21
CA ALA A 172 25.31 -6.15 -19.59
C ALA A 172 26.65 -5.64 -20.16
N GLY A 173 27.41 -4.87 -19.38
CA GLY A 173 28.73 -4.36 -19.78
C GLY A 173 29.74 -5.47 -20.04
N LEU A 174 29.80 -6.48 -19.17
CA LEU A 174 30.65 -7.67 -19.35
C LEU A 174 30.27 -8.42 -20.63
N THR A 175 28.98 -8.63 -20.87
CA THR A 175 28.49 -9.32 -22.07
C THR A 175 28.89 -8.57 -23.34
N TYR A 176 28.82 -7.24 -23.33
CA TYR A 176 29.20 -6.42 -24.49
C TYR A 176 30.72 -6.34 -24.72
N LEU A 177 31.53 -6.34 -23.66
CA LEU A 177 32.99 -6.29 -23.80
C LEU A 177 33.59 -7.63 -24.24
N PHE A 178 33.10 -8.75 -23.69
CA PHE A 178 33.63 -10.08 -24.00
C PHE A 178 32.99 -10.74 -25.22
N GLY A 179 31.76 -10.35 -25.59
CA GLY A 179 31.05 -10.88 -26.76
C GLY A 179 31.86 -10.80 -28.05
N PRO A 180 32.37 -9.62 -28.46
CA PRO A 180 33.17 -9.46 -29.67
C PRO A 180 34.47 -10.28 -29.64
N VAL A 181 35.12 -10.37 -28.48
CA VAL A 181 36.37 -11.14 -28.31
C VAL A 181 36.14 -12.62 -28.56
N VAL A 182 35.06 -13.19 -27.98
CA VAL A 182 34.69 -14.60 -28.19
C VAL A 182 34.38 -14.87 -29.66
N ILE A 183 33.60 -14.00 -30.32
CA ILE A 183 33.26 -14.14 -31.74
C ILE A 183 34.53 -14.10 -32.62
N ILE A 184 35.44 -13.17 -32.37
CA ILE A 184 36.70 -13.05 -33.12
C ILE A 184 37.58 -14.30 -32.91
N THR A 185 37.64 -14.84 -31.69
CA THR A 185 38.42 -16.07 -31.42
C THR A 185 37.84 -17.30 -32.12
N LEU A 186 36.51 -17.47 -32.13
CA LEU A 186 35.85 -18.56 -32.84
C LEU A 186 36.08 -18.47 -34.35
N LEU A 187 36.00 -17.28 -34.94
CA LEU A 187 36.31 -17.05 -36.35
C LEU A 187 37.78 -17.40 -36.68
N LYS A 188 38.73 -17.01 -35.82
CA LYS A 188 40.16 -17.37 -36.01
C LYS A 188 40.39 -18.88 -35.99
N ILE A 189 39.76 -19.59 -35.05
CA ILE A 189 39.87 -21.06 -34.96
C ILE A 189 39.27 -21.70 -36.20
N ALA A 190 38.08 -21.28 -36.63
CA ALA A 190 37.44 -21.80 -37.84
C ALA A 190 38.30 -21.60 -39.09
N PHE A 191 38.91 -20.41 -39.24
CA PHE A 191 39.82 -20.12 -40.35
C PHE A 191 41.08 -21.00 -40.30
N PHE A 192 41.65 -21.22 -39.11
CA PHE A 192 42.82 -22.09 -38.95
C PHE A 192 42.52 -23.54 -39.34
N VAL A 193 41.38 -24.08 -38.88
CA VAL A 193 40.92 -25.43 -39.25
C VAL A 193 40.69 -25.53 -40.75
N ALA A 194 39.99 -24.59 -41.36
CA ALA A 194 39.74 -24.59 -42.81
C ALA A 194 41.05 -24.57 -43.61
N ARG A 195 42.01 -23.73 -43.22
CA ARG A 195 43.34 -23.67 -43.85
C ARG A 195 44.10 -25.00 -43.70
N SER A 196 44.02 -25.62 -42.51
CA SER A 196 44.66 -26.91 -42.26
C SER A 196 44.05 -28.02 -43.12
N VAL A 197 42.73 -28.05 -43.26
CA VAL A 197 42.01 -29.00 -44.12
C VAL A 197 42.38 -28.80 -45.60
N ILE A 198 42.36 -27.56 -46.09
CA ILE A 198 42.74 -27.24 -47.49
C ILE A 198 44.19 -27.68 -47.77
N THR A 199 45.11 -27.39 -46.84
CA THR A 199 46.52 -27.78 -46.99
C THR A 199 46.69 -29.30 -47.00
N PHE A 200 45.95 -30.00 -46.13
CA PHE A 200 45.96 -31.46 -46.09
C PHE A 200 45.41 -32.08 -47.38
N VAL A 201 44.28 -31.57 -47.88
CA VAL A 201 43.69 -32.00 -49.16
C VAL A 201 44.66 -31.76 -50.31
N PHE A 202 45.29 -30.59 -50.38
CA PHE A 202 46.28 -30.27 -51.40
C PHE A 202 47.51 -31.19 -51.32
N TYR A 203 47.97 -31.52 -50.10
CA TYR A 203 49.06 -32.47 -49.89
C TYR A 203 48.70 -33.87 -50.40
N VAL A 204 47.51 -34.39 -50.07
CA VAL A 204 47.03 -35.70 -50.53
C VAL A 204 46.89 -35.73 -52.06
N ILE A 205 46.27 -34.71 -52.66
CA ILE A 205 46.15 -34.58 -54.12
C ILE A 205 47.54 -34.58 -54.77
N SER A 206 48.50 -33.80 -54.23
CA SER A 206 49.85 -33.73 -54.78
C SER A 206 50.59 -35.07 -54.75
N LYS A 207 50.37 -35.89 -53.71
CA LYS A 207 50.94 -37.22 -53.56
C LYS A 207 50.31 -38.21 -54.53
N ILE A 208 48.98 -38.19 -54.67
CA ILE A 208 48.25 -39.02 -55.64
C ILE A 208 48.69 -38.68 -57.07
N LEU A 209 48.82 -37.39 -57.41
CA LEU A 209 49.26 -36.95 -58.74
C LEU A 209 50.68 -37.46 -59.07
N ARG A 210 51.60 -37.42 -58.10
CA ARG A 210 52.96 -37.97 -58.26
C ARG A 210 52.97 -39.49 -58.47
N LEU A 211 52.12 -40.23 -57.75
CA LEU A 211 52.00 -41.69 -57.92
C LEU A 211 51.46 -42.05 -59.30
N ILE A 212 50.45 -41.32 -59.78
CA ILE A 212 49.87 -41.52 -61.12
C ILE A 212 50.90 -41.19 -62.21
N LEU A 213 51.68 -40.11 -62.06
CA LEU A 213 52.73 -39.73 -63.01
C LEU A 213 53.90 -40.73 -63.05
N CYS A 214 54.26 -41.35 -61.91
CA CYS A 214 55.28 -42.40 -61.86
C CYS A 214 54.80 -43.75 -62.42
N SER A 215 53.50 -44.05 -62.35
CA SER A 215 52.95 -45.29 -62.93
C SER A 215 52.83 -45.26 -64.47
N LYS A 216 53.00 -44.09 -65.09
CA LYS A 216 52.80 -43.88 -66.54
C LYS A 216 54.12 -43.76 -67.32
N LYS A 217 55.26 -44.02 -66.69
CA LYS A 217 56.61 -43.99 -67.27
C LYS A 217 57.25 -45.37 -67.15
#